data_AF-A0AAW1XLL3-F1
#
_entry.id   AF-A0AAW1XLL3-F1
#
_cell.length_a   1.000
_cell.length_b   1.000
_cell.length_c   1.000
_cell.angle_alpha   90.00
_cell.angle_beta   90.00
_cell.angle_gamma   90.00
#
_symmetry.space_group_name_H-M   'P 1'
#
loop_
_entity.id
_entity.type
_entity.pdbx_description
1 polymer ?
#
loop_
_entity_poly.entity_id
_entity_poly.type
_entity_poly.pdbx_seq_one_letter_code
_entity_poly.pdbx_strand_id
1 'polypeptide(L)'
;MKLELVDYYTGKTLEFRTETFKKLKILHIEQFEGLKKMVVESGALPMLKKLTLCKCQNLNLLPEFGLDDLKSLEELYLYDIHKEFIAKLQNDSEDRLVYKHVRVIHSFSLGSNQSFTDFKNLSPSQWHVEH
;
A
#
# COMPACT_ATOMS: atom_id res chain seq x y z
N MET A 1 -8.95 -5.83 -14.65
CA MET A 1 -8.95 -4.36 -14.82
C MET A 1 -7.82 -3.80 -14.00
N LYS A 2 -7.06 -2.86 -14.57
CA LYS A 2 -5.95 -2.14 -13.94
C LYS A 2 -6.26 -0.64 -14.01
N LEU A 3 -5.88 0.10 -12.97
CA LEU A 3 -5.94 1.55 -12.91
C LEU A 3 -4.56 2.05 -12.49
N GLU A 4 -4.06 3.04 -13.20
CA GLU A 4 -2.78 3.68 -12.95
C GLU A 4 -3.03 5.17 -12.81
N LEU A 5 -2.60 5.74 -11.69
CA LEU A 5 -2.73 7.16 -11.40
C LEU A 5 -1.32 7.69 -11.14
N VAL A 6 -0.78 8.43 -12.12
CA VAL A 6 0.57 9.02 -12.07
C VAL A 6 0.42 10.53 -12.07
N ASP A 7 0.92 11.20 -11.03
CA ASP A 7 0.85 12.67 -10.89
C ASP A 7 -0.58 13.24 -11.11
N TYR A 8 -1.59 12.47 -10.71
CA TYR A 8 -3.00 12.77 -10.99
C TYR A 8 -3.69 13.53 -9.85
N TYR A 9 -3.12 13.51 -8.65
CA TYR A 9 -3.76 14.04 -7.45
C TYR A 9 -2.78 14.80 -6.57
N THR A 10 -3.14 16.04 -6.25
CA THR A 10 -2.36 16.94 -5.39
C THR A 10 -2.95 17.12 -3.99
N GLY A 11 -4.09 16.47 -3.72
CA GLY A 11 -4.75 16.57 -2.43
C GLY A 11 -4.12 15.69 -1.34
N LYS A 12 -4.58 15.90 -0.11
CA LYS A 12 -4.00 15.24 1.09
C LYS A 12 -4.60 13.89 1.41
N THR A 13 -5.84 13.64 0.99
CA THR A 13 -6.58 12.42 1.29
C THR A 13 -7.12 11.82 0.00
N LEU A 14 -6.76 10.58 -0.31
CA LEU A 14 -7.34 9.85 -1.43
C LEU A 14 -8.42 8.90 -0.89
N GLU A 15 -9.66 9.09 -1.36
CA GLU A 15 -10.82 8.33 -0.90
C GLU A 15 -11.41 7.49 -2.03
N PHE A 16 -11.50 6.19 -1.81
CA PHE A 16 -12.25 5.27 -2.65
C PHE A 16 -13.58 4.98 -1.97
N ARG A 17 -14.66 5.51 -2.53
CA ARG A 17 -16.00 5.35 -1.95
C ARG A 17 -16.61 4.01 -2.32
N THR A 18 -17.55 3.58 -1.50
CA THR A 18 -18.34 2.36 -1.68
C THR A 18 -18.84 2.27 -3.12
N GLU A 19 -18.78 1.07 -3.71
CA GLU A 19 -19.26 0.77 -5.07
C GLU A 19 -18.48 1.37 -6.26
N THR A 20 -17.39 2.11 -6.05
CA THR A 20 -16.71 2.84 -7.15
C THR A 20 -16.01 1.91 -8.16
N PHE A 21 -15.22 0.94 -7.70
CA PHE A 21 -14.30 0.18 -8.56
C PHE A 21 -14.43 -1.34 -8.35
N LYS A 22 -15.67 -1.86 -8.40
CA LYS A 22 -16.03 -3.26 -8.07
C LYS A 22 -15.24 -4.35 -8.82
N LYS A 23 -14.66 -4.05 -9.99
CA LYS A 23 -13.93 -5.02 -10.84
C LYS A 23 -12.41 -4.78 -10.89
N LEU A 24 -11.91 -3.78 -10.15
CA LEU A 24 -10.51 -3.41 -10.19
C LEU A 24 -9.66 -4.47 -9.49
N LYS A 25 -8.61 -4.95 -10.16
CA LYS A 25 -7.71 -5.98 -9.63
C LYS A 25 -6.32 -5.44 -9.32
N ILE A 26 -5.89 -4.38 -10.02
CA ILE A 26 -4.56 -3.78 -9.86
C ILE A 26 -4.73 -2.27 -9.78
N LEU A 27 -4.18 -1.68 -8.72
CA LEU A 27 -4.11 -0.25 -8.51
C LEU A 27 -2.65 0.18 -8.38
N HIS A 28 -2.22 1.08 -9.25
CA HIS A 28 -0.90 1.73 -9.18
C HIS A 28 -1.10 3.22 -8.91
N ILE A 29 -0.47 3.72 -7.85
CA ILE A 29 -0.47 5.14 -7.48
C ILE A 29 0.97 5.60 -7.45
N GLU A 30 1.27 6.66 -8.20
CA GLU A 30 2.62 7.18 -8.34
C GLU A 30 2.68 8.70 -8.29
N GLN A 31 3.70 9.23 -7.61
CA GLN A 31 4.02 10.66 -7.54
C GLN A 31 2.90 11.50 -6.91
N PHE A 32 2.25 10.97 -5.87
CA PHE A 32 1.25 11.72 -5.10
C PHE A 32 1.92 12.41 -3.91
N GLU A 33 2.73 13.44 -4.18
CA GLU A 33 3.51 14.11 -3.15
C GLU A 33 2.64 14.78 -2.08
N GLY A 34 1.42 15.22 -2.41
CA GLY A 34 0.50 15.79 -1.41
C GLY A 34 -0.14 14.77 -0.48
N LEU A 35 -0.14 13.49 -0.85
CA LEU A 35 -0.95 12.45 -0.23
C LEU A 35 -0.40 12.08 1.15
N LYS A 36 -1.26 12.20 2.16
CA LYS A 36 -0.96 11.83 3.56
C LYS A 36 -1.79 10.66 4.05
N LYS A 37 -2.98 10.47 3.47
CA LYS A 37 -3.96 9.49 3.91
C LYS A 37 -4.64 8.84 2.71
N MET A 38 -4.81 7.52 2.77
CA MET A 38 -5.61 6.76 1.82
C MET A 38 -6.71 6.04 2.58
N VAL A 39 -7.96 6.23 2.13
CA VAL A 39 -9.16 5.61 2.71
C VAL A 39 -9.87 4.81 1.63
N VAL A 40 -10.19 3.56 1.93
CA VAL A 40 -10.96 2.67 1.06
C VAL A 40 -12.19 2.24 1.84
N GLU A 41 -13.34 2.79 1.50
CA GLU A 41 -14.61 2.38 2.10
C GLU A 41 -14.94 0.93 1.73
N SER A 42 -15.73 0.28 2.59
CA SER A 42 -16.13 -1.12 2.41
C SER A 42 -16.84 -1.34 1.07
N GLY A 43 -16.32 -2.25 0.25
CA GLY A 43 -16.88 -2.57 -1.06
C GLY A 43 -16.49 -1.59 -2.18
N ALA A 44 -15.55 -0.68 -1.94
CA ALA A 44 -15.01 0.20 -2.98
C ALA A 44 -14.10 -0.54 -3.98
N LEU A 45 -13.29 -1.48 -3.47
CA LEU A 45 -12.23 -2.23 -4.14
C LEU A 45 -12.27 -3.75 -3.81
N PRO A 46 -13.43 -4.43 -3.90
CA PRO A 46 -13.62 -5.79 -3.38
C PRO A 46 -12.85 -6.89 -4.11
N MET A 47 -12.25 -6.57 -5.27
CA MET A 47 -11.48 -7.52 -6.10
C MET A 47 -10.00 -7.14 -6.21
N LEU A 48 -9.53 -6.16 -5.42
CA LEU A 48 -8.18 -5.64 -5.53
C LEU A 48 -7.15 -6.68 -5.09
N LYS A 49 -6.37 -7.20 -6.03
CA LYS A 49 -5.33 -8.19 -5.78
C LYS A 49 -3.96 -7.57 -5.53
N LYS A 50 -3.67 -6.46 -6.20
CA LYS A 50 -2.38 -5.80 -6.15
C LYS A 50 -2.52 -4.30 -5.95
N LEU A 51 -1.82 -3.78 -4.94
CA LEU A 51 -1.60 -2.36 -4.72
C LEU A 51 -0.11 -2.04 -4.91
N THR A 52 0.18 -1.02 -5.71
CA THR A 52 1.52 -0.47 -5.85
C THR A 52 1.50 1.02 -5.53
N LEU A 53 2.34 1.42 -4.58
CA LEU A 53 2.55 2.82 -4.19
C LEU A 53 3.99 3.19 -4.55
N CYS A 54 4.16 4.25 -5.33
CA CYS A 54 5.46 4.70 -5.83
C CYS A 54 5.64 6.19 -5.59
N LYS A 55 6.75 6.63 -4.97
CA LYS A 55 7.04 8.05 -4.74
C LYS A 55 5.88 8.81 -4.06
N CYS A 56 5.35 8.22 -2.98
CA CYS A 56 4.32 8.86 -2.14
C CYS A 56 4.94 9.22 -0.79
N GLN A 57 5.87 10.18 -0.80
CA GLN A 57 6.75 10.46 0.34
C GLN A 57 6.04 11.06 1.55
N ASN A 58 4.83 11.59 1.39
CA ASN A 58 4.05 12.14 2.52
C ASN A 58 3.03 11.14 3.08
N LEU A 59 2.89 9.95 2.48
CA LEU A 59 1.99 8.90 2.96
C LEU A 59 2.67 8.12 4.09
N ASN A 60 2.44 8.55 5.33
CA ASN A 60 3.06 8.00 6.54
C ASN A 60 2.12 7.08 7.36
N LEU A 61 0.85 6.96 6.94
CA LEU A 61 -0.14 6.05 7.51
C LEU A 61 -0.40 4.90 6.54
N LEU A 62 -0.64 3.70 7.07
CA LEU A 62 -1.14 2.59 6.26
C LEU A 62 -2.54 2.96 5.72
N PRO A 63 -2.93 2.48 4.52
CA PRO A 63 -4.27 2.72 4.03
C PRO A 63 -5.33 2.13 4.96
N GLU A 64 -6.37 2.91 5.21
CA GLU A 64 -7.53 2.49 5.99
C GLU A 64 -8.48 1.74 5.06
N PHE A 65 -8.40 0.41 5.06
CA PHE A 65 -9.27 -0.43 4.26
C PHE A 65 -10.53 -0.87 5.02
N GLY A 66 -11.67 -0.85 4.32
CA GLY A 66 -12.85 -1.59 4.71
C GLY A 66 -12.56 -3.09 4.82
N LEU A 67 -13.27 -3.76 5.74
CA LEU A 67 -13.02 -5.15 6.12
C LEU A 67 -13.04 -6.13 4.93
N ASP A 68 -13.83 -5.86 3.90
CA ASP A 68 -13.99 -6.76 2.75
C ASP A 68 -12.99 -6.52 1.63
N ASP A 69 -12.59 -5.26 1.39
CA ASP A 69 -11.67 -4.92 0.31
C ASP A 69 -10.26 -5.45 0.61
N LEU A 70 -9.84 -5.32 1.86
CA LEU A 70 -8.52 -5.76 2.28
C LEU A 70 -8.32 -7.28 2.11
N LYS A 71 -9.35 -8.10 2.38
CA LYS A 71 -9.27 -9.57 2.26
C LYS A 71 -8.88 -10.04 0.86
N SER A 72 -9.19 -9.24 -0.16
CA SER A 72 -8.88 -9.58 -1.54
C SER A 72 -7.41 -9.31 -1.91
N LEU A 73 -6.72 -8.45 -1.15
CA LEU A 73 -5.36 -8.01 -1.43
C LEU A 73 -4.34 -9.12 -1.17
N GLU A 74 -3.54 -9.43 -2.19
CA GLU A 74 -2.50 -10.47 -2.15
C GLU A 74 -1.09 -9.87 -2.23
N GLU A 75 -0.94 -8.72 -2.89
CA GLU A 75 0.35 -8.13 -3.19
C GLU A 75 0.37 -6.62 -2.88
N LEU A 76 1.32 -6.20 -2.07
CA LEU A 76 1.63 -4.81 -1.76
C LEU A 76 3.08 -4.50 -2.15
N TYR A 77 3.26 -3.57 -3.08
CA TYR A 77 4.58 -3.10 -3.49
C TYR A 77 4.76 -1.63 -3.16
N LEU A 78 5.89 -1.31 -2.53
CA LEU A 78 6.20 0.00 -2.00
C LEU A 78 7.53 0.47 -2.61
N TYR A 79 7.48 1.49 -3.45
CA TYR A 79 8.65 2.03 -4.13
C TYR A 79 8.86 3.46 -3.65
N ASP A 80 9.94 3.71 -2.93
CA ASP A 80 10.29 5.04 -2.44
C ASP A 80 9.12 5.68 -1.66
N ILE A 81 8.73 4.99 -0.58
CA ILE A 81 7.63 5.38 0.32
C ILE A 81 8.21 5.86 1.64
N HIS A 82 7.46 6.73 2.34
CA HIS A 82 7.87 7.30 3.62
C HIS A 82 8.31 6.22 4.62
N LYS A 83 9.47 6.42 5.25
CA LYS A 83 10.08 5.44 6.19
C LYS A 83 9.15 5.02 7.34
N GLU A 84 8.29 5.91 7.82
CA GLU A 84 7.33 5.61 8.91
C GLU A 84 6.27 4.59 8.47
N PHE A 85 5.85 4.65 7.21
CA PHE A 85 4.95 3.65 6.63
C PHE A 85 5.63 2.27 6.64
N ILE A 86 6.89 2.23 6.23
CA ILE A 86 7.70 1.00 6.22
C ILE A 86 7.89 0.48 7.65
N ALA A 87 8.18 1.35 8.61
CA ALA A 87 8.37 0.99 10.02
C ALA A 87 7.13 0.34 10.63
N LYS A 88 5.92 0.81 10.31
CA LYS A 88 4.66 0.19 10.74
C LYS A 88 4.48 -1.24 10.22
N LEU A 89 4.95 -1.51 9.00
CA LEU A 89 4.94 -2.87 8.44
C LEU A 89 6.12 -3.73 8.92
N GLN A 90 7.16 -3.13 9.52
CA GLN A 90 8.30 -3.87 10.04
C GLN A 90 8.11 -4.27 11.49
N ASN A 91 7.63 -3.33 12.32
CA ASN A 91 7.50 -3.51 13.75
C ASN A 91 6.34 -4.46 14.07
N ASP A 92 6.43 -5.14 15.22
CA ASP A 92 5.35 -5.98 15.75
C ASP A 92 4.25 -5.11 16.36
N SER A 93 3.65 -4.30 15.50
CA SER A 93 2.56 -3.38 15.81
C SER A 93 1.23 -4.02 15.41
N GLU A 94 0.16 -3.65 16.11
CA GLU A 94 -1.20 -4.06 15.75
C GLU A 94 -1.56 -3.66 14.30
N ASP A 95 -1.02 -2.52 13.83
CA ASP A 95 -1.15 -2.03 12.46
C ASP A 95 -0.66 -3.07 11.43
N ARG A 96 0.44 -3.79 11.72
CA ARG A 96 0.98 -4.81 10.80
C ARG A 96 0.06 -6.02 10.68
N LEU A 97 -0.61 -6.41 11.77
CA LEU A 97 -1.48 -7.59 11.82
C LEU A 97 -2.68 -7.48 10.88
N VAL A 98 -3.08 -6.26 10.53
CA VAL A 98 -4.10 -5.98 9.52
C VAL A 98 -3.72 -6.56 8.15
N TYR A 99 -2.41 -6.62 7.84
CA TYR A 99 -1.88 -7.09 6.56
C TYR A 99 -1.43 -8.56 6.58
N LYS A 100 -1.76 -9.34 7.62
CA LYS A 100 -1.26 -10.72 7.82
C LYS A 100 -1.63 -11.72 6.72
N HIS A 101 -2.70 -11.47 5.97
CA HIS A 101 -3.14 -12.32 4.85
C HIS A 101 -2.51 -11.91 3.52
N VAL A 102 -1.85 -10.75 3.44
CA VAL A 102 -1.21 -10.27 2.20
C VAL A 102 0.04 -11.09 1.94
N ARG A 103 0.00 -11.96 0.93
CA ARG A 103 1.07 -12.92 0.63
C ARG A 103 2.42 -12.26 0.38
N VAL A 104 2.43 -11.13 -0.34
CA VAL A 104 3.65 -10.45 -0.77
C VAL A 104 3.61 -9.00 -0.33
N ILE A 105 4.58 -8.59 0.48
CA ILE A 105 4.81 -7.19 0.83
C ILE A 105 6.28 -6.88 0.59
N HIS A 106 6.58 -6.15 -0.48
CA HIS A 106 7.95 -5.80 -0.86
C HIS A 106 8.14 -4.29 -0.85
N SER A 107 9.27 -3.84 -0.33
CA SER A 107 9.67 -2.44 -0.45
C SER A 107 11.04 -2.27 -1.10
N PHE A 108 11.20 -1.12 -1.76
CA PHE A 108 12.40 -0.68 -2.44
C PHE A 108 12.57 0.82 -2.19
N SER A 109 13.80 1.29 -2.06
CA SER A 109 14.13 2.71 -1.91
C SER A 109 14.71 3.24 -3.23
N LEU A 110 14.54 4.53 -3.51
CA LEU A 110 15.20 5.13 -4.67
C LEU A 110 16.65 5.51 -4.31
N GLY A 111 17.61 4.85 -4.95
CA GLY A 111 19.03 5.15 -4.83
C GLY A 111 19.42 6.44 -5.57
N SER A 112 20.59 6.98 -5.25
CA SER A 112 21.13 8.23 -5.83
C SER A 112 21.33 8.19 -7.35
N ASN A 113 21.44 7.00 -7.94
CA ASN A 113 21.53 6.77 -9.38
C ASN A 113 20.16 6.56 -10.05
N GLN A 114 19.05 6.87 -9.37
CA GLN A 114 17.67 6.63 -9.81
C GLN A 114 17.33 5.13 -10.02
N SER A 115 18.16 4.21 -9.50
CA SER A 115 17.82 2.79 -9.46
C SER A 115 17.15 2.45 -8.13
N PHE A 116 16.19 1.52 -8.16
CA PHE A 116 15.60 0.99 -6.93
C PHE A 116 16.60 0.07 -6.24
N THR A 117 16.98 0.44 -5.02
CA THR A 117 17.92 -0.27 -4.15
C THR A 117 17.24 -0.65 -2.84
N ASP A 118 17.94 -1.38 -1.97
CA ASP A 118 17.44 -1.71 -0.62
C ASP A 118 16.13 -2.50 -0.60
N PHE A 119 16.09 -3.58 -1.36
CA PHE A 119 14.98 -4.53 -1.29
C PHE A 119 14.75 -5.02 0.14
N LYS A 120 13.50 -4.90 0.62
CA LYS A 120 13.05 -5.51 1.86
C LYS A 120 11.85 -6.40 1.59
N ASN A 121 11.93 -7.65 2.06
CA ASN A 121 10.79 -8.53 2.13
C ASN A 121 10.09 -8.35 3.50
N LEU A 122 8.92 -7.74 3.48
CA LEU A 122 8.09 -7.46 4.65
C LEU A 122 6.90 -8.42 4.76
N SER A 123 6.86 -9.44 3.90
CA SER A 123 5.75 -10.38 3.80
C SER A 123 5.55 -11.16 5.11
N PRO A 124 4.31 -11.56 5.45
CA PRO A 124 4.01 -12.34 6.65
C PRO A 124 4.87 -13.59 6.86
N SER A 125 5.34 -14.21 5.78
CA SER A 125 6.29 -15.34 5.84
C SER A 125 7.61 -15.04 6.57
N GLN A 126 7.96 -13.77 6.76
CA GLN A 126 9.19 -13.33 7.43
C GLN A 126 8.95 -12.98 8.91
N TRP A 127 7.71 -13.00 9.38
CA TRP A 127 7.38 -12.59 10.74
C TRP A 127 7.69 -13.74 11.70
N HIS A 128 8.75 -13.58 12.49
CA HIS A 128 9.04 -14.51 13.58
C HIS A 128 7.99 -14.35 14.68
N VAL A 129 7.31 -15.45 15.01
CA VAL A 129 6.44 -15.51 16.18
C VAL A 129 7.31 -16.01 17.33
N GLU A 130 7.90 -15.09 18.10
CA GLU A 130 8.47 -15.49 19.40
C GLU A 130 7.31 -16.00 20.26
N HIS A 131 7.41 -17.25 20.70
CA HIS A 131 6.45 -17.91 21.58
C HIS A 131 6.77 -17.64 23.04
#